data_AF-A0A7S3W2T4-F1
#
_entry.id   AF-A0A7S3W2T4-F1
#
_cell.length_a   1.000
_cell.length_b   1.000
_cell.length_c   1.000
_cell.angle_alpha   90.00
_cell.angle_beta   90.00
_cell.angle_gamma   90.00
#
_symmetry.space_group_name_H-M   'P 1'
#
loop_
_entity.id
_entity.type
_entity.pdbx_description
1 polymer ?
#
loop_
_entity_poly.entity_id
_entity_poly.type
_entity_poly.pdbx_seq_one_letter_code
_entity_poly.pdbx_strand_id
1 'polypeptide(L)'
;DNTHTAGTQATTSPLRPLTMAESGPECEDTVGWENNRGKTCRDYADWCDGGAFRQGSEWAAGEVFNHPEQHCCACGKGASALPPPRPTSDSPTFSSRANAMCNGADSEVRTTTVEGCEAHCERVRCACFHFRRSVCSFALVLATPSLQATSRGYVAHLRVGAQPPPQLAARHTGAGCASSPQRQGSPPAFYLYEEPALEWGERLSRCFEAARGMPPWALAVNDSAHQRDGAPPIQLAHGLWLYQALRQHPARTRIPERAALYVVPAYGSLSEATGGCDGQTHLNRMEAAASALRTSPWFKAAPRRHLLLASTLPEDRNALGALGELAATSGAVALCADSRSCARGFQRRVVIPPLPLPPLATLAVQLQTARQMCGAAAARRRPTSLFFRGLHAKSHEAQELRARLWTLRQLPGAAVKFTRGGSASLEPDTRRWLVAQGWSGGSAVPFNAYAYARAALRSDFCVVVRGDGQNAGRMLVDAVAAGCVPLVIGDKTVLPFRKRQGGPLPYADFTVGVDELEYMRYPAETVRKALEEAAPRLPQLRAALLAARERLLLGYGDAPLRYNMSLARGADTLLRAVGQLICPRNPASLSSCIGEQAGTGATVFF
;
A
#
# COMPACT_ATOMS: atom_id res chain seq x y z
N ASP A 1 54.03 -43.46 3.56
CA ASP A 1 53.41 -44.79 3.64
C ASP A 1 52.05 -44.81 2.99
N ASN A 2 51.90 -45.71 2.03
CA ASN A 2 50.84 -45.77 1.03
C ASN A 2 49.60 -46.55 1.52
N THR A 3 48.44 -46.03 1.11
CA THR A 3 47.21 -46.72 0.65
C THR A 3 46.50 -47.77 1.53
N HIS A 4 45.19 -47.59 1.70
CA HIS A 4 44.23 -48.70 1.74
C HIS A 4 42.89 -48.33 1.06
N THR A 5 42.45 -49.23 0.17
CA THR A 5 41.11 -49.34 -0.43
C THR A 5 40.61 -50.76 -0.24
N ALA A 6 39.31 -50.90 0.04
CA ALA A 6 38.47 -52.10 -0.10
C ALA A 6 37.07 -51.59 -0.50
N GLY A 7 36.28 -52.15 -1.40
CA GLY A 7 36.27 -53.46 -2.05
C GLY A 7 34.88 -54.07 -1.86
N THR A 8 34.11 -54.33 -2.93
CA THR A 8 33.04 -55.35 -2.89
C THR A 8 32.69 -55.85 -4.29
N GLN A 9 32.57 -57.18 -4.39
CA GLN A 9 32.47 -57.99 -5.60
C GLN A 9 31.03 -58.17 -6.11
N ALA A 10 30.95 -58.57 -7.38
CA ALA A 10 29.77 -58.96 -8.12
C ALA A 10 29.51 -60.48 -8.09
N THR A 11 28.25 -60.88 -8.22
CA THR A 11 27.82 -62.22 -8.66
C THR A 11 26.53 -62.12 -9.48
N THR A 12 26.46 -62.98 -10.51
CA THR A 12 25.64 -63.00 -11.73
C THR A 12 24.34 -63.84 -11.65
N SER A 13 23.43 -63.60 -12.62
CA SER A 13 22.52 -64.54 -13.35
C SER A 13 21.01 -64.11 -13.36
N PRO A 14 20.14 -64.64 -14.26
CA PRO A 14 20.04 -64.33 -15.69
C PRO A 14 18.62 -63.87 -16.14
N LEU A 15 18.51 -63.40 -17.39
CA LEU A 15 17.29 -62.88 -18.05
C LEU A 15 16.25 -63.96 -18.43
N ARG A 16 14.96 -63.69 -18.16
CA ARG A 16 13.77 -64.12 -18.93
C ARG A 16 12.49 -63.39 -18.43
N PRO A 17 11.36 -63.44 -19.17
CA PRO A 17 10.89 -62.49 -20.20
C PRO A 17 9.77 -61.53 -19.72
N LEU A 18 9.57 -60.43 -20.46
CA LEU A 18 8.49 -59.45 -20.25
C LEU A 18 7.12 -60.06 -20.62
N THR A 19 6.28 -60.28 -19.60
CA THR A 19 4.84 -60.53 -19.75
C THR A 19 4.09 -59.22 -20.04
N MET A 20 3.04 -59.36 -20.86
CA MET A 20 2.20 -58.30 -21.39
C MET A 20 1.52 -57.47 -20.30
N ALA A 21 1.46 -56.16 -20.55
CA ALA A 21 0.70 -55.20 -19.75
C ALA A 21 -0.80 -55.53 -19.79
N GLU A 22 -1.43 -55.52 -18.62
CA GLU A 22 -2.87 -55.56 -18.44
C GLU A 22 -3.53 -54.41 -19.22
N SER A 23 -4.47 -54.76 -20.09
CA SER A 23 -5.45 -53.85 -20.67
C SER A 23 -6.29 -53.24 -19.54
N GLY A 24 -6.25 -51.91 -19.39
CA GLY A 24 -7.18 -51.18 -18.53
C GLY A 24 -8.65 -51.43 -18.95
N PRO A 25 -9.63 -51.15 -18.07
CA PRO A 25 -11.04 -51.37 -18.38
C PRO A 25 -11.41 -50.58 -19.64
N GLU A 26 -12.04 -51.27 -20.59
CA GLU A 26 -12.56 -50.70 -21.83
C GLU A 26 -13.55 -49.57 -21.45
N CYS A 27 -13.34 -48.37 -21.98
CA CYS A 27 -14.22 -47.25 -21.65
C CYS A 27 -15.60 -47.49 -22.24
N GLU A 28 -16.64 -47.38 -21.42
CA GLU A 28 -18.03 -47.42 -21.85
C GLU A 28 -18.70 -46.04 -21.76
N ASP A 29 -19.44 -45.67 -22.80
CA ASP A 29 -20.24 -44.43 -22.82
C ASP A 29 -21.31 -44.46 -21.71
N THR A 30 -21.71 -43.27 -21.24
CA THR A 30 -22.76 -43.19 -20.20
C THR A 30 -24.11 -43.53 -20.80
N VAL A 31 -24.75 -44.60 -20.30
CA VAL A 31 -26.05 -45.07 -20.80
C VAL A 31 -27.10 -43.96 -20.72
N GLY A 32 -27.78 -43.70 -21.84
CA GLY A 32 -28.85 -42.71 -21.94
C GLY A 32 -28.40 -41.25 -21.94
N TRP A 33 -27.09 -40.98 -22.03
CA TRP A 33 -26.59 -39.61 -22.08
C TRP A 33 -26.92 -38.91 -23.40
N GLU A 34 -27.32 -37.64 -23.29
CA GLU A 34 -27.49 -36.72 -24.41
C GLU A 34 -27.05 -35.29 -24.02
N ASN A 35 -26.70 -34.48 -25.01
CA ASN A 35 -26.04 -33.19 -24.82
C ASN A 35 -26.98 -31.98 -24.60
N ASN A 36 -28.20 -32.19 -24.11
CA ASN A 36 -29.32 -31.24 -24.05
C ASN A 36 -29.77 -30.69 -25.42
N ARG A 37 -29.29 -31.28 -26.52
CA ARG A 37 -29.62 -30.90 -27.91
C ARG A 37 -29.97 -32.14 -28.75
N GLY A 38 -30.20 -33.28 -28.10
CA GLY A 38 -30.57 -34.53 -28.77
C GLY A 38 -29.42 -35.22 -29.50
N LYS A 39 -28.17 -34.95 -29.13
CA LYS A 39 -26.99 -35.69 -29.63
C LYS A 39 -26.47 -36.64 -28.57
N THR A 40 -26.09 -37.84 -29.02
CA THR A 40 -25.58 -38.95 -28.21
C THR A 40 -24.07 -39.06 -28.35
N CYS A 41 -23.42 -39.91 -27.55
CA CYS A 41 -21.98 -40.16 -27.69
C CYS A 41 -21.57 -40.68 -29.07
N ARG A 42 -22.48 -41.36 -29.77
CA ARG A 42 -22.26 -41.80 -31.16
C ARG A 42 -22.11 -40.63 -32.13
N ASP A 43 -22.88 -39.55 -31.93
CA ASP A 43 -22.78 -38.34 -32.76
C ASP A 43 -21.47 -37.58 -32.48
N TYR A 44 -20.97 -37.65 -31.25
CA TYR A 44 -19.74 -36.99 -30.83
C TYR A 44 -18.47 -37.66 -31.37
N ALA A 45 -18.54 -38.89 -31.87
CA ALA A 45 -17.41 -39.59 -32.49
C ALA A 45 -16.85 -38.85 -33.74
N ASP A 46 -17.63 -37.97 -34.37
CA ASP A 46 -17.18 -37.13 -35.49
C ASP A 46 -16.43 -35.86 -35.04
N TRP A 47 -16.60 -35.45 -33.78
CA TRP A 47 -15.97 -34.27 -33.20
C TRP A 47 -14.83 -34.59 -32.26
N CYS A 48 -14.68 -35.86 -31.92
CA CYS A 48 -13.66 -36.35 -31.03
C CYS A 48 -12.81 -37.43 -31.71
N ASP A 49 -11.55 -37.52 -31.31
CA ASP A 49 -10.63 -38.56 -31.73
C ASP A 49 -9.59 -38.80 -30.63
N GLY A 50 -9.16 -40.04 -30.45
CA GLY A 50 -8.12 -40.40 -29.47
C GLY A 50 -8.39 -39.99 -28.02
N GLY A 51 -9.65 -39.84 -27.60
CA GLY A 51 -10.02 -39.43 -26.25
C GLY A 51 -9.98 -37.91 -26.01
N ALA A 52 -10.05 -37.09 -27.07
CA ALA A 52 -10.13 -35.64 -26.97
C ALA A 52 -10.97 -35.05 -28.12
N PHE A 53 -11.37 -33.78 -28.00
CA PHE A 53 -11.99 -33.07 -29.12
C PHE A 53 -10.96 -32.79 -30.22
N ARG A 54 -11.40 -32.93 -31.47
CA ARG A 54 -10.62 -32.53 -32.65
C ARG A 54 -10.43 -31.01 -32.63
N GLN A 55 -9.33 -30.57 -33.23
CA GLN A 55 -9.05 -29.15 -33.38
C GLN A 55 -10.17 -28.45 -34.17
N GLY A 56 -10.75 -27.39 -33.60
CA GLY A 56 -11.89 -26.67 -34.16
C GLY A 56 -13.26 -27.22 -33.75
N SER A 57 -13.32 -28.32 -33.00
CA SER A 57 -14.54 -28.92 -32.46
C SER A 57 -14.66 -28.79 -30.94
N GLU A 58 -13.74 -28.07 -30.29
CA GLU A 58 -13.72 -27.88 -28.83
C GLU A 58 -14.92 -27.08 -28.31
N TRP A 59 -15.58 -26.33 -29.19
CA TRP A 59 -16.82 -25.63 -28.87
C TRP A 59 -17.95 -26.58 -28.45
N ALA A 60 -17.88 -27.87 -28.81
CA ALA A 60 -18.88 -28.88 -28.46
C ALA A 60 -18.70 -29.47 -27.05
N ALA A 61 -17.69 -29.03 -26.29
CA ALA A 61 -17.34 -29.50 -24.95
C ALA A 61 -18.01 -28.72 -23.81
N GLY A 62 -17.95 -29.27 -22.59
CA GLY A 62 -18.29 -28.56 -21.36
C GLY A 62 -19.79 -28.49 -21.03
N GLU A 63 -20.11 -27.69 -20.02
CA GLU A 63 -21.41 -27.70 -19.33
C GLU A 63 -22.60 -27.39 -20.27
N VAL A 64 -22.39 -26.51 -21.26
CA VAL A 64 -23.40 -26.14 -22.26
C VAL A 64 -23.91 -27.35 -23.05
N PHE A 65 -23.06 -28.38 -23.19
CA PHE A 65 -23.35 -29.62 -23.91
C PHE A 65 -23.42 -30.84 -22.98
N ASN A 66 -23.70 -30.63 -21.70
CA ASN A 66 -23.82 -31.68 -20.71
C ASN A 66 -22.56 -32.55 -20.55
N HIS A 67 -21.37 -31.94 -20.65
CA HIS A 67 -20.07 -32.58 -20.38
C HIS A 67 -19.76 -33.85 -21.20
N PRO A 68 -19.73 -33.78 -22.55
CA PRO A 68 -19.40 -34.94 -23.39
C PRO A 68 -18.03 -35.55 -23.05
N GLU A 69 -17.06 -34.74 -22.59
CA GLU A 69 -15.74 -35.20 -22.16
C GLU A 69 -15.77 -36.12 -20.93
N GLN A 70 -16.85 -36.08 -20.14
CA GLN A 70 -17.02 -36.91 -18.95
C GLN A 70 -17.97 -38.08 -19.21
N HIS A 71 -18.72 -38.02 -20.31
CA HIS A 71 -19.79 -38.96 -20.60
C HIS A 71 -19.55 -39.85 -21.81
N CYS A 72 -18.69 -39.43 -22.74
CA CYS A 72 -18.38 -40.12 -23.98
C CYS A 72 -16.89 -40.49 -24.09
N CYS A 73 -16.61 -41.76 -24.37
CA CYS A 73 -15.26 -42.32 -24.44
C CYS A 73 -14.43 -41.70 -25.57
N ALA A 74 -15.06 -41.47 -26.74
CA ALA A 74 -14.40 -40.80 -27.85
C ALA A 74 -13.83 -39.42 -27.47
N CYS A 75 -14.47 -38.73 -26.53
CA CYS A 75 -14.16 -37.37 -26.10
C CYS A 75 -13.39 -37.28 -24.78
N GLY A 76 -12.95 -38.40 -24.23
CA GLY A 76 -12.04 -38.42 -23.07
C GLY A 76 -12.60 -39.01 -21.78
N LYS A 77 -13.82 -39.57 -21.77
CA LYS A 77 -14.30 -40.32 -20.60
C LYS A 77 -13.29 -41.42 -20.27
N GLY A 78 -12.86 -41.49 -19.01
CA GLY A 78 -11.91 -42.51 -18.54
C GLY A 78 -10.42 -42.23 -18.85
N ALA A 79 -10.06 -41.17 -19.57
CA ALA A 79 -8.67 -40.80 -19.77
C ALA A 79 -8.08 -40.19 -18.49
N SER A 80 -7.42 -41.02 -17.67
CA SER A 80 -6.52 -40.52 -16.61
C SER A 80 -5.47 -39.63 -17.27
N ALA A 81 -5.48 -38.34 -16.90
CA ALA A 81 -4.67 -37.28 -17.49
C ALA A 81 -3.19 -37.69 -17.66
N LEU A 82 -2.82 -38.08 -18.88
CA LEU A 82 -1.42 -38.05 -19.29
C LEU A 82 -0.96 -36.59 -19.27
N PRO A 83 0.25 -36.30 -18.75
CA PRO A 83 0.77 -34.94 -18.74
C PRO A 83 0.84 -34.41 -20.18
N PRO A 84 0.49 -33.14 -20.42
CA PRO A 84 0.41 -32.60 -21.77
C PRO A 84 1.77 -32.77 -22.47
N PRO A 85 1.76 -33.11 -23.77
CA PRO A 85 2.99 -33.21 -24.54
C PRO A 85 3.75 -31.88 -24.50
N ARG A 86 5.08 -31.99 -24.39
CA ARG A 86 6.02 -30.88 -24.30
C ARG A 86 5.78 -29.89 -25.46
N PRO A 87 5.59 -28.58 -25.20
CA PRO A 87 5.22 -27.63 -26.24
C PRO A 87 6.34 -27.49 -27.27
N THR A 88 5.97 -27.61 -28.54
CA THR A 88 6.79 -27.19 -29.69
C THR A 88 6.89 -25.66 -29.74
N SER A 89 7.97 -25.18 -30.34
CA SER A 89 8.50 -23.81 -30.32
C SER A 89 7.64 -22.72 -30.99
N ASP A 90 6.39 -22.99 -31.38
CA ASP A 90 5.56 -22.05 -32.15
C ASP A 90 4.30 -21.56 -31.40
N SER A 91 4.21 -21.78 -30.08
CA SER A 91 3.14 -21.15 -29.29
C SER A 91 3.44 -19.66 -29.08
N PRO A 92 2.50 -18.74 -29.36
CA PRO A 92 2.73 -17.32 -29.15
C PRO A 92 3.07 -17.03 -27.69
N THR A 93 4.16 -16.31 -27.45
CA THR A 93 4.67 -15.95 -26.11
C THR A 93 3.63 -15.15 -25.29
N PHE A 94 2.68 -14.50 -25.98
CA PHE A 94 1.61 -13.70 -25.40
C PHE A 94 0.24 -14.11 -25.93
N SER A 95 -0.76 -14.10 -25.05
CA SER A 95 -2.19 -14.22 -25.37
C SER A 95 -2.84 -12.83 -25.45
N SER A 96 -3.60 -12.60 -26.51
CA SER A 96 -4.25 -11.31 -26.76
C SER A 96 -5.66 -11.25 -26.19
N ARG A 97 -6.06 -10.08 -25.71
CA ARG A 97 -7.39 -9.78 -25.16
C ARG A 97 -7.88 -8.45 -25.72
N ALA A 98 -8.93 -8.50 -26.53
CA ALA A 98 -9.55 -7.31 -27.09
C ALA A 98 -10.30 -6.50 -26.01
N ASN A 99 -10.44 -5.19 -26.24
CA ASN A 99 -11.10 -4.25 -25.33
C ASN A 99 -10.55 -4.30 -23.90
N ALA A 100 -9.24 -4.51 -23.80
CA ALA A 100 -8.55 -4.68 -22.55
C ALA A 100 -7.21 -3.95 -22.58
N MET A 101 -6.77 -3.49 -21.42
CA MET A 101 -5.44 -2.93 -21.22
C MET A 101 -4.76 -3.57 -20.02
N CYS A 102 -3.45 -3.68 -20.08
CA CYS A 102 -2.65 -4.16 -18.96
C CYS A 102 -2.80 -3.26 -17.74
N ASN A 103 -3.36 -3.83 -16.67
CA ASN A 103 -3.46 -3.15 -15.39
C ASN A 103 -2.04 -2.85 -14.86
N GLY A 104 -1.74 -1.58 -14.60
CA GLY A 104 -0.40 -1.16 -14.16
C GLY A 104 0.68 -1.16 -15.25
N ALA A 105 0.33 -1.09 -16.54
CA ALA A 105 1.30 -0.82 -17.61
C ALA A 105 1.88 0.59 -17.46
N ASP A 106 3.10 0.66 -16.96
CA ASP A 106 3.64 1.87 -16.35
C ASP A 106 5.04 2.24 -16.91
N SER A 107 5.50 1.42 -17.85
CA SER A 107 6.73 1.57 -18.61
C SER A 107 6.34 1.68 -20.07
N GLU A 108 6.87 2.70 -20.75
CA GLU A 108 6.54 2.96 -22.14
C GLU A 108 7.80 2.87 -22.99
N VAL A 109 7.66 2.26 -24.16
CA VAL A 109 8.64 2.38 -25.23
C VAL A 109 7.94 2.87 -26.48
N ARG A 110 8.59 3.77 -27.21
CA ARG A 110 8.13 4.15 -28.54
C ARG A 110 8.55 3.05 -29.50
N THR A 111 7.55 2.46 -30.13
CA THR A 111 7.69 1.47 -31.19
C THR A 111 6.63 1.80 -32.22
N THR A 112 6.94 1.60 -33.49
CA THR A 112 5.99 1.88 -34.58
C THR A 112 4.96 0.77 -34.75
N THR A 113 5.20 -0.42 -34.19
CA THR A 113 4.32 -1.59 -34.36
C THR A 113 4.11 -2.37 -33.06
N VAL A 114 3.10 -3.26 -33.08
CA VAL A 114 2.77 -4.17 -31.97
C VAL A 114 3.87 -5.22 -31.80
N GLU A 115 4.45 -5.71 -32.89
CA GLU A 115 5.55 -6.68 -32.89
C GLU A 115 6.81 -6.09 -32.22
N GLY A 116 7.08 -4.80 -32.44
CA GLY A 116 8.15 -4.11 -31.71
C GLY A 116 7.87 -3.98 -30.21
N CYS A 117 6.60 -3.94 -29.80
CA CYS A 117 6.20 -3.98 -28.40
C CYS A 117 6.41 -5.37 -27.79
N GLU A 118 6.06 -6.41 -28.54
CA GLU A 118 6.29 -7.80 -28.17
C GLU A 118 7.78 -8.12 -28.00
N ALA A 119 8.61 -7.80 -28.99
CA ALA A 119 10.06 -8.00 -28.93
C ALA A 119 10.70 -7.25 -27.76
N HIS A 120 10.24 -6.02 -27.47
CA HIS A 120 10.68 -5.29 -26.28
C HIS A 120 10.31 -6.04 -25.01
N CYS A 121 9.06 -6.51 -24.92
CA CYS A 121 8.51 -7.18 -23.76
C CYS A 121 9.15 -8.55 -23.50
N GLU A 122 9.50 -9.29 -24.55
CA GLU A 122 10.30 -10.52 -24.42
C GLU A 122 11.65 -10.23 -23.76
N ARG A 123 12.38 -9.25 -24.28
CA ARG A 123 13.71 -8.86 -23.78
C ARG A 123 13.70 -8.40 -22.33
N VAL A 124 12.76 -7.56 -21.93
CA VAL A 124 12.68 -7.03 -20.55
C VAL A 124 11.81 -7.89 -19.62
N ARG A 125 11.30 -9.02 -20.13
CA ARG A 125 10.43 -9.97 -19.42
C ARG A 125 9.15 -9.37 -18.85
N CYS A 126 8.39 -8.63 -19.67
CA CYS A 126 7.08 -8.09 -19.26
C CYS A 126 6.05 -9.19 -19.02
N ALA A 127 5.22 -9.00 -18.01
CA ALA A 127 4.04 -9.82 -17.78
C ALA A 127 2.88 -9.46 -18.71
N CYS A 128 2.76 -8.19 -19.13
CA CYS A 128 1.67 -7.70 -19.97
C CYS A 128 2.09 -6.45 -20.75
N PHE A 129 1.60 -6.26 -21.98
CA PHE A 129 1.66 -4.97 -22.69
C PHE A 129 0.39 -4.62 -23.47
N HIS A 130 0.16 -3.34 -23.74
CA HIS A 130 -0.84 -2.86 -24.69
C HIS A 130 -0.23 -1.79 -25.60
N PHE A 131 -0.74 -1.67 -26.82
CA PHE A 131 -0.18 -0.76 -27.82
C PHE A 131 -1.24 0.20 -28.36
N ARG A 132 -0.88 1.49 -28.51
CA ARG A 132 -1.70 2.50 -29.20
C ARG A 132 -0.85 3.69 -29.66
N ARG A 133 -1.12 4.21 -30.87
CA ARG A 133 -0.48 5.45 -31.40
C ARG A 133 1.05 5.44 -31.27
N SER A 134 1.68 4.33 -31.66
CA SER A 134 3.14 4.16 -31.61
C SER A 134 3.75 4.19 -30.20
N VAL A 135 2.93 3.89 -29.19
CA VAL A 135 3.34 3.75 -27.80
C VAL A 135 2.97 2.36 -27.32
N CYS A 136 4.00 1.64 -26.87
CA CYS A 136 3.90 0.36 -26.19
C CYS A 136 3.97 0.59 -24.69
N SER A 137 2.88 0.33 -23.98
CA SER A 137 2.81 0.44 -22.52
C SER A 137 2.82 -0.95 -21.91
N PHE A 138 3.75 -1.24 -21.01
CA PHE A 138 3.98 -2.58 -20.48
C PHE A 138 4.17 -2.61 -18.95
N ALA A 139 3.85 -3.76 -18.37
CA ALA A 139 4.00 -4.08 -16.96
C ALA A 139 4.93 -5.28 -16.79
N LEU A 140 5.88 -5.20 -15.84
CA LEU A 140 6.81 -6.30 -15.55
C LEU A 140 6.21 -7.39 -14.66
N VAL A 141 5.18 -7.06 -13.86
CA VAL A 141 4.53 -7.98 -12.90
C VAL A 141 3.02 -7.67 -12.89
N LEU A 142 2.17 -8.69 -12.72
CA LEU A 142 0.73 -8.53 -12.53
C LEU A 142 0.43 -8.26 -11.05
N ALA A 143 -0.21 -7.14 -10.72
CA ALA A 143 -0.47 -6.77 -9.33
C ALA A 143 -1.69 -7.48 -8.70
N THR A 144 -2.75 -7.79 -9.47
CA THR A 144 -4.05 -8.40 -9.06
C THR A 144 -4.78 -8.94 -10.31
N PRO A 145 -5.95 -9.64 -10.28
CA PRO A 145 -6.38 -10.44 -11.44
C PRO A 145 -6.75 -9.57 -12.65
N SER A 146 -5.91 -9.76 -13.68
CA SER A 146 -6.12 -9.65 -15.13
C SER A 146 -6.95 -8.50 -15.68
N LEU A 147 -6.23 -7.56 -16.31
CA LEU A 147 -6.64 -6.64 -17.36
C LEU A 147 -7.78 -5.67 -17.01
N GLN A 148 -7.55 -4.40 -17.27
CA GLN A 148 -8.58 -3.39 -17.18
C GLN A 148 -9.40 -3.40 -18.47
N ALA A 149 -10.71 -3.65 -18.36
CA ALA A 149 -11.64 -3.52 -19.47
C ALA A 149 -11.70 -2.07 -19.97
N THR A 150 -11.82 -1.88 -21.29
CA THR A 150 -11.86 -0.56 -21.91
C THR A 150 -12.72 -0.54 -23.16
N SER A 151 -13.49 0.53 -23.33
CA SER A 151 -14.30 0.79 -24.54
C SER A 151 -13.52 1.46 -25.67
N ARG A 152 -12.20 1.67 -25.52
CA ARG A 152 -11.36 2.46 -26.46
C ARG A 152 -10.58 1.61 -27.48
N GLY A 153 -10.97 0.35 -27.68
CA GLY A 153 -10.38 -0.55 -28.70
C GLY A 153 -8.93 -0.94 -28.44
N TYR A 154 -8.46 -0.90 -27.20
CA TYR A 154 -7.13 -1.43 -26.86
C TYR A 154 -7.12 -2.96 -26.93
N VAL A 155 -5.97 -3.51 -27.29
CA VAL A 155 -5.68 -4.94 -27.19
C VAL A 155 -4.53 -5.11 -26.20
N ALA A 156 -4.79 -5.88 -25.15
CA ALA A 156 -3.76 -6.26 -24.19
C ALA A 156 -3.17 -7.62 -24.57
N HIS A 157 -1.86 -7.75 -24.45
CA HIS A 157 -1.08 -8.95 -24.68
C HIS A 157 -0.49 -9.42 -23.36
N LEU A 158 -0.97 -10.56 -22.87
CA LEU A 158 -0.62 -11.15 -21.59
C LEU A 158 0.36 -12.32 -21.82
N ARG A 159 1.50 -12.32 -21.14
CA ARG A 159 2.46 -13.42 -21.29
C ARG A 159 1.82 -14.74 -20.87
N VAL A 160 1.94 -15.76 -21.72
CA VAL A 160 1.40 -17.10 -21.43
C VAL A 160 2.08 -17.63 -20.17
N GLY A 161 1.28 -18.07 -19.19
CA GLY A 161 1.77 -18.52 -17.87
C GLY A 161 2.08 -17.41 -16.86
N ALA A 162 1.82 -16.13 -17.17
CA ALA A 162 1.90 -15.06 -16.17
C ALA A 162 0.76 -15.21 -15.15
N GLN A 163 1.07 -15.77 -13.98
CA GLN A 163 0.14 -15.80 -12.85
C GLN A 163 0.25 -14.51 -12.02
N PRO A 164 -0.86 -13.98 -11.47
CA PRO A 164 -0.76 -13.04 -10.36
C PRO A 164 0.09 -13.72 -9.27
N PRO A 165 0.99 -12.99 -8.58
CA PRO A 165 1.82 -13.59 -7.57
C PRO A 165 0.90 -14.36 -6.61
N PRO A 166 1.16 -15.65 -6.34
CA PRO A 166 0.36 -16.38 -5.37
C PRO A 166 0.37 -15.54 -4.10
N GLN A 167 -0.79 -15.40 -3.45
CA GLN A 167 -0.85 -14.83 -2.12
C GLN A 167 0.19 -15.57 -1.30
N LEU A 168 1.31 -14.90 -1.01
CA LEU A 168 2.41 -15.50 -0.30
C LEU A 168 1.88 -15.80 1.10
N ALA A 169 1.43 -17.04 1.30
CA ALA A 169 1.22 -17.60 2.61
C ALA A 169 2.52 -17.37 3.37
N ALA A 170 2.42 -16.61 4.45
CA ALA A 170 3.53 -16.12 5.23
C ALA A 170 4.41 -17.30 5.68
N ARG A 171 5.51 -17.53 4.97
CA ARG A 171 6.71 -18.14 5.55
C ARG A 171 7.73 -17.03 5.72
N HIS A 172 7.71 -16.45 6.90
CA HIS A 172 8.81 -15.67 7.45
C HIS A 172 10.04 -16.56 7.52
N THR A 173 11.12 -16.14 6.84
CA THR A 173 12.53 -16.40 7.20
C THR A 173 13.41 -15.78 6.11
N GLY A 174 13.40 -14.45 6.04
CA GLY A 174 14.52 -13.72 5.45
C GLY A 174 15.61 -13.59 6.51
N ALA A 175 16.49 -14.58 6.61
CA ALA A 175 17.56 -14.70 7.61
C ALA A 175 18.70 -13.65 7.48
N GLY A 176 18.44 -12.45 6.92
CA GLY A 176 19.44 -11.39 6.73
C GLY A 176 19.18 -10.10 7.52
N CYS A 177 17.94 -9.86 7.98
CA CYS A 177 17.60 -8.73 8.84
C CYS A 177 16.68 -9.18 9.97
N ALA A 178 17.14 -10.08 10.83
CA ALA A 178 16.56 -10.15 12.14
C ALA A 178 16.90 -8.81 12.83
N SER A 179 16.02 -7.81 12.71
CA SER A 179 16.02 -6.73 13.67
C SER A 179 15.83 -7.42 15.02
N SER A 180 16.81 -7.27 15.91
CA SER A 180 16.57 -7.60 17.31
C SER A 180 15.30 -6.83 17.69
N PRO A 181 14.24 -7.50 18.18
CA PRO A 181 13.07 -6.78 18.63
C PRO A 181 13.54 -5.88 19.77
N GLN A 182 13.75 -4.59 19.48
CA GLN A 182 13.85 -3.60 20.55
C GLN A 182 12.59 -3.79 21.37
N ARG A 183 12.76 -4.27 22.62
CA ARG A 183 11.67 -4.49 23.56
C ARG A 183 11.02 -3.15 23.83
N GLN A 184 10.04 -2.79 23.01
CA GLN A 184 9.11 -1.75 23.36
C GLN A 184 8.22 -2.32 24.46
N GLY A 185 8.02 -1.55 25.53
CA GLY A 185 7.05 -1.91 26.56
C GLY A 185 5.68 -2.19 25.94
N SER A 186 4.92 -3.08 26.58
CA SER A 186 3.57 -3.44 26.13
C SER A 186 2.71 -2.19 25.95
N PRO A 187 1.95 -2.06 24.84
CA PRO A 187 1.03 -0.95 24.68
C PRO A 187 -0.06 -1.00 25.79
N PRO A 188 -0.63 0.15 26.16
CA PRO A 188 -1.74 0.19 27.11
C PRO A 188 -2.90 -0.70 26.65
N ALA A 189 -3.51 -1.42 27.59
CA ALA A 189 -4.78 -2.08 27.32
C ALA A 189 -5.83 -1.02 26.98
N PHE A 190 -6.68 -1.28 25.99
CA PHE A 190 -7.69 -0.30 25.57
C PHE A 190 -9.03 -0.95 25.26
N TYR A 191 -10.09 -0.18 25.47
CA TYR A 191 -11.44 -0.50 25.02
C TYR A 191 -11.74 0.29 23.75
N LEU A 192 -12.36 -0.38 22.77
CA LEU A 192 -12.87 0.26 21.56
C LEU A 192 -14.40 0.27 21.71
N TYR A 193 -15.02 1.45 21.64
CA TYR A 193 -16.48 1.57 21.65
C TYR A 193 -17.10 0.76 20.52
N GLU A 194 -18.19 0.06 20.82
CA GLU A 194 -18.87 -0.87 19.90
C GLU A 194 -20.34 -0.51 19.67
N GLU A 195 -20.79 0.58 20.27
CA GLU A 195 -22.16 1.05 20.19
C GLU A 195 -22.52 1.38 18.74
N PRO A 196 -23.72 0.99 18.27
CA PRO A 196 -24.14 1.23 16.88
C PRO A 196 -24.07 2.69 16.45
N ALA A 197 -24.19 3.64 17.38
CA ALA A 197 -24.09 5.08 17.12
C ALA A 197 -22.66 5.53 16.74
N LEU A 198 -21.63 4.77 17.12
CA LEU A 198 -20.21 5.07 16.88
C LEU A 198 -19.64 4.19 15.75
N GLU A 199 -20.12 2.95 15.63
CA GLU A 199 -19.63 1.96 14.66
C GLU A 199 -20.22 2.13 13.25
N TRP A 200 -19.82 3.20 12.56
CA TRP A 200 -20.33 3.56 11.22
C TRP A 200 -19.46 3.13 10.04
N GLY A 201 -18.22 2.68 10.25
CA GLY A 201 -17.22 2.53 9.18
C GLY A 201 -17.68 1.70 7.98
N GLU A 202 -18.15 0.48 8.19
CA GLU A 202 -18.59 -0.43 7.12
C GLU A 202 -19.86 0.08 6.41
N ARG A 203 -20.82 0.63 7.16
CA ARG A 203 -22.06 1.22 6.60
C ARG A 203 -21.74 2.42 5.72
N LEU A 204 -20.91 3.35 6.23
CA LEU A 204 -20.48 4.52 5.47
C LEU A 204 -19.73 4.14 4.21
N SER A 205 -18.86 3.12 4.28
CA SER A 205 -18.16 2.64 3.09
C SER A 205 -19.13 2.16 2.00
N ARG A 206 -20.17 1.39 2.39
CA ARG A 206 -21.20 0.91 1.44
C ARG A 206 -22.04 2.05 0.86
N CYS A 207 -22.48 2.99 1.70
CA CYS A 207 -23.21 4.16 1.24
C CYS A 207 -22.37 5.05 0.31
N PHE A 208 -21.09 5.25 0.64
CA PHE A 208 -20.16 6.00 -0.20
C PHE A 208 -20.00 5.33 -1.56
N GLU A 209 -19.78 4.02 -1.58
CA GLU A 209 -19.62 3.25 -2.82
C GLU A 209 -20.89 3.26 -3.67
N ALA A 210 -22.07 3.11 -3.05
CA ALA A 210 -23.35 3.22 -3.74
C ALA A 210 -23.56 4.61 -4.37
N ALA A 211 -23.14 5.68 -3.67
CA ALA A 211 -23.30 7.05 -4.14
C ALA A 211 -22.27 7.47 -5.20
N ARG A 212 -21.05 6.89 -5.15
CA ARG A 212 -19.90 7.33 -5.97
C ARG A 212 -19.48 6.33 -7.04
N GLY A 213 -20.03 5.11 -7.03
CA GLY A 213 -19.64 4.02 -7.92
C GLY A 213 -18.23 3.49 -7.65
N MET A 214 -17.62 3.84 -6.52
CA MET A 214 -16.29 3.39 -6.13
C MET A 214 -16.09 3.48 -4.61
N PRO A 215 -15.28 2.60 -4.00
CA PRO A 215 -15.04 2.63 -2.57
C PRO A 215 -14.23 3.86 -2.12
N PRO A 216 -14.28 4.25 -0.83
CA PRO A 216 -13.58 5.43 -0.31
C PRO A 216 -12.04 5.33 -0.34
N TRP A 217 -11.49 4.16 -0.69
CA TRP A 217 -10.06 3.92 -0.90
C TRP A 217 -9.68 3.69 -2.36
N ALA A 218 -10.60 3.90 -3.30
CA ALA A 218 -10.30 3.83 -4.72
C ALA A 218 -9.19 4.81 -5.12
N LEU A 219 -8.38 4.40 -6.10
CA LEU A 219 -7.26 5.20 -6.59
C LEU A 219 -7.58 5.90 -7.89
N ALA A 220 -7.05 7.11 -8.05
CA ALA A 220 -6.99 7.78 -9.34
C ALA A 220 -6.05 7.00 -10.26
N VAL A 221 -6.53 6.66 -11.47
CA VAL A 221 -5.75 5.95 -12.49
C VAL A 221 -4.87 6.95 -13.26
N ASN A 222 -5.37 8.17 -13.44
CA ASN A 222 -4.63 9.34 -13.88
C ASN A 222 -4.85 10.49 -12.89
N ASP A 223 -3.80 11.12 -12.39
CA ASP A 223 -3.91 12.28 -11.50
C ASP A 223 -3.20 13.47 -12.15
N SER A 224 -3.71 13.88 -13.31
CA SER A 224 -3.44 15.25 -13.71
C SER A 224 -4.17 16.15 -12.73
N ALA A 225 -3.50 17.17 -12.21
CA ALA A 225 -3.97 18.34 -11.47
C ALA A 225 -5.49 18.66 -11.40
N HIS A 226 -6.21 18.40 -12.49
CA HIS A 226 -7.58 18.83 -12.75
C HIS A 226 -8.54 17.65 -13.03
N GLN A 227 -8.04 16.42 -13.05
CA GLN A 227 -8.81 15.20 -13.28
C GLN A 227 -8.29 14.14 -12.31
N ARG A 228 -8.72 14.20 -11.04
CA ARG A 228 -8.94 12.95 -10.32
C ARG A 228 -10.06 12.27 -11.09
N ASP A 229 -9.90 11.03 -11.54
CA ASP A 229 -10.93 10.27 -12.27
C ASP A 229 -12.16 9.93 -11.37
N GLY A 230 -12.69 10.90 -10.63
CA GLY A 230 -13.68 10.73 -9.57
C GLY A 230 -13.11 10.16 -8.25
N ALA A 231 -11.83 9.78 -8.22
CA ALA A 231 -11.25 9.08 -7.09
C ALA A 231 -11.22 9.90 -5.79
N PRO A 232 -11.61 9.29 -4.65
CA PRO A 232 -11.60 9.94 -3.35
C PRO A 232 -10.18 10.26 -2.87
N PRO A 233 -10.02 11.30 -2.02
CA PRO A 233 -8.82 11.42 -1.21
C PRO A 233 -8.66 10.18 -0.33
N ILE A 234 -7.50 9.52 -0.40
CA ILE A 234 -7.21 8.31 0.39
C ILE A 234 -7.35 8.52 1.91
N GLN A 235 -7.21 9.75 2.40
CA GLN A 235 -7.41 10.07 3.81
C GLN A 235 -8.85 9.84 4.28
N LEU A 236 -9.85 9.82 3.38
CA LEU A 236 -11.22 9.40 3.74
C LEU A 236 -11.24 7.98 4.32
N ALA A 237 -10.33 7.12 3.88
CA ALA A 237 -10.24 5.76 4.35
C ALA A 237 -9.38 5.60 5.63
N HIS A 238 -8.74 6.65 6.14
CA HIS A 238 -7.83 6.55 7.27
C HIS A 238 -8.52 5.94 8.50
N GLY A 239 -9.71 6.42 8.86
CA GLY A 239 -10.50 5.85 9.97
C GLY A 239 -10.80 4.37 9.78
N LEU A 240 -11.10 3.93 8.56
CA LEU A 240 -11.38 2.52 8.26
C LEU A 240 -10.16 1.64 8.57
N TRP A 241 -8.96 2.03 8.11
CA TRP A 241 -7.72 1.31 8.39
C TRP A 241 -7.36 1.33 9.88
N LEU A 242 -7.43 2.51 10.51
CA LEU A 242 -7.04 2.68 11.90
C LEU A 242 -7.90 1.83 12.83
N TYR A 243 -9.22 1.92 12.73
CA TYR A 243 -10.10 1.18 13.64
C TYR A 243 -10.16 -0.30 13.31
N GLN A 244 -9.95 -0.71 12.06
CA GLN A 244 -9.76 -2.13 11.74
C GLN A 244 -8.50 -2.70 12.40
N ALA A 245 -7.37 -1.97 12.34
CA ALA A 245 -6.15 -2.38 13.01
C ALA A 245 -6.34 -2.48 14.54
N LEU A 246 -7.02 -1.50 15.14
CA LEU A 246 -7.31 -1.52 16.59
C LEU A 246 -8.32 -2.60 16.96
N ARG A 247 -9.29 -2.91 16.10
CA ARG A 247 -10.29 -3.96 16.33
C ARG A 247 -9.66 -5.34 16.49
N GLN A 248 -8.58 -5.60 15.75
CA GLN A 248 -7.84 -6.87 15.75
C GLN A 248 -6.63 -6.87 16.70
N HIS A 249 -6.39 -5.77 17.42
CA HIS A 249 -5.16 -5.59 18.19
C HIS A 249 -5.16 -6.43 19.50
N PRO A 250 -4.05 -7.09 19.85
CA PRO A 250 -3.98 -8.00 21.00
C PRO A 250 -4.16 -7.32 22.37
N ALA A 251 -3.81 -6.03 22.49
CA ALA A 251 -4.04 -5.26 23.73
C ALA A 251 -5.50 -4.75 23.89
N ARG A 252 -6.39 -5.05 22.93
CA ARG A 252 -7.80 -4.68 23.05
C ARG A 252 -8.48 -5.56 24.11
N THR A 253 -9.13 -4.93 25.07
CA THR A 253 -10.04 -5.60 26.04
C THR A 253 -11.49 -5.36 25.62
N ARG A 254 -12.35 -6.37 25.85
CA ARG A 254 -13.82 -6.23 25.74
C ARG A 254 -14.47 -5.80 27.06
N ILE A 255 -13.69 -5.74 28.14
CA ILE A 255 -14.11 -5.33 29.48
C ILE A 255 -13.61 -3.89 29.70
N PRO A 256 -14.50 -2.86 29.67
CA PRO A 256 -14.12 -1.45 29.76
C PRO A 256 -13.32 -1.06 31.02
N GLU A 257 -13.57 -1.73 32.15
CA GLU A 257 -12.95 -1.48 33.44
C GLU A 257 -11.46 -1.86 33.45
N ARG A 258 -11.06 -2.78 32.57
CA ARG A 258 -9.66 -3.20 32.39
C ARG A 258 -8.88 -2.30 31.42
N ALA A 259 -9.55 -1.33 30.81
CA ALA A 259 -8.94 -0.47 29.82
C ALA A 259 -8.21 0.72 30.47
N ALA A 260 -6.98 0.96 30.05
CA ALA A 260 -6.26 2.18 30.36
C ALA A 260 -6.69 3.32 29.42
N LEU A 261 -7.00 3.01 28.16
CA LEU A 261 -7.43 3.96 27.13
C LEU A 261 -8.78 3.58 26.52
N TYR A 262 -9.52 4.58 26.06
CA TYR A 262 -10.83 4.40 25.43
C TYR A 262 -10.84 4.98 24.01
N VAL A 263 -10.89 4.11 23.00
CA VAL A 263 -10.90 4.51 21.60
C VAL A 263 -12.34 4.71 21.13
N VAL A 264 -12.66 5.91 20.66
CA VAL A 264 -13.96 6.25 20.09
C VAL A 264 -13.86 6.17 18.56
N PRO A 265 -14.55 5.23 17.88
CA PRO A 265 -14.64 5.23 16.43
C PRO A 265 -15.21 6.56 15.92
N ALA A 266 -14.46 7.22 15.05
CA ALA A 266 -14.84 8.49 14.45
C ALA A 266 -14.45 8.51 12.96
N TYR A 267 -15.47 8.60 12.10
CA TYR A 267 -15.33 8.55 10.64
C TYR A 267 -15.72 9.89 10.01
N GLY A 268 -15.31 11.00 10.63
CA GLY A 268 -15.82 12.34 10.35
C GLY A 268 -15.83 12.73 8.88
N SER A 269 -14.65 12.85 8.27
CA SER A 269 -14.52 13.22 6.84
C SER A 269 -15.21 12.23 5.91
N LEU A 270 -15.16 10.92 6.20
CA LEU A 270 -15.88 9.91 5.41
C LEU A 270 -17.39 10.10 5.51
N SER A 271 -17.90 10.37 6.70
CA SER A 271 -19.31 10.66 6.94
C SER A 271 -19.75 11.92 6.20
N GLU A 272 -18.97 12.99 6.25
CA GLU A 272 -19.28 14.24 5.56
C GLU A 272 -19.25 14.06 4.03
N ALA A 273 -18.21 13.40 3.50
CA ALA A 273 -18.08 13.10 2.07
C ALA A 273 -19.16 12.16 1.53
N THR A 274 -19.69 11.27 2.38
CA THR A 274 -20.83 10.39 2.06
C THR A 274 -22.16 11.17 2.03
N GLY A 275 -22.30 12.21 2.86
CA GLY A 275 -23.54 12.95 2.97
C GLY A 275 -24.66 12.13 3.65
N GLY A 276 -25.67 11.73 2.89
CA GLY A 276 -26.78 10.90 3.37
C GLY A 276 -26.43 9.40 3.37
N CYS A 277 -26.82 8.67 4.42
CA CYS A 277 -26.66 7.21 4.51
C CYS A 277 -27.73 6.66 5.45
N ASP A 278 -28.49 5.64 5.02
CA ASP A 278 -29.56 5.00 5.79
C ASP A 278 -30.57 6.00 6.40
N GLY A 279 -30.99 7.00 5.62
CA GLY A 279 -31.92 8.05 6.07
C GLY A 279 -31.32 9.07 7.06
N GLN A 280 -30.04 8.95 7.40
CA GLN A 280 -29.35 9.88 8.29
C GLN A 280 -28.42 10.83 7.53
N THR A 281 -28.42 12.09 7.94
CA THR A 281 -27.42 13.07 7.50
C THR A 281 -26.11 12.90 8.28
N HIS A 282 -25.03 13.51 7.81
CA HIS A 282 -23.79 13.61 8.57
C HIS A 282 -23.99 14.22 9.96
N LEU A 283 -24.78 15.30 10.08
CA LEU A 283 -25.05 15.98 11.35
C LEU A 283 -25.80 15.07 12.32
N ASN A 284 -26.82 14.34 11.85
CA ASN A 284 -27.55 13.38 12.66
C ASN A 284 -26.62 12.30 13.23
N ARG A 285 -25.68 11.79 12.42
CA ARG A 285 -24.69 10.81 12.87
C ARG A 285 -23.74 11.37 13.92
N MET A 286 -23.24 12.60 13.74
CA MET A 286 -22.35 13.23 14.73
C MET A 286 -23.07 13.54 16.05
N GLU A 287 -24.35 13.94 16.00
CA GLU A 287 -25.15 14.17 17.21
C GLU A 287 -25.45 12.85 17.93
N ALA A 288 -25.84 11.80 17.20
CA ALA A 288 -26.06 10.47 17.78
C ALA A 288 -24.78 9.91 18.43
N ALA A 289 -23.64 10.05 17.76
CA ALA A 289 -22.33 9.68 18.30
C ALA A 289 -21.98 10.48 19.57
N ALA A 290 -22.20 11.80 19.56
CA ALA A 290 -21.98 12.65 20.72
C ALA A 290 -22.89 12.27 21.89
N SER A 291 -24.17 12.00 21.63
CA SER A 291 -25.14 11.57 22.64
C SER A 291 -24.73 10.24 23.28
N ALA A 292 -24.36 9.24 22.47
CA ALA A 292 -23.87 7.95 22.95
C ALA A 292 -22.60 8.10 23.80
N LEU A 293 -21.65 8.93 23.37
CA LEU A 293 -20.43 9.17 24.13
C LEU A 293 -20.73 9.92 25.44
N ARG A 294 -21.62 10.91 25.42
CA ARG A 294 -22.02 11.72 26.58
C ARG A 294 -22.68 10.88 27.68
N THR A 295 -23.46 9.87 27.31
CA THR A 295 -24.16 9.00 28.29
C THR A 295 -23.24 7.91 28.85
N SER A 296 -22.13 7.59 28.18
CA SER A 296 -21.18 6.58 28.60
C SER A 296 -20.60 6.84 30.00
N PRO A 297 -20.70 5.88 30.94
CA PRO A 297 -20.11 6.03 32.28
C PRO A 297 -18.58 6.18 32.22
N TRP A 298 -17.93 5.55 31.23
CA TRP A 298 -16.47 5.61 31.05
C TRP A 298 -16.00 6.98 30.58
N PHE A 299 -16.76 7.59 29.66
CA PHE A 299 -16.48 8.95 29.20
C PHE A 299 -16.68 9.98 30.31
N LYS A 300 -17.75 9.86 31.10
CA LYS A 300 -18.00 10.73 32.26
C LYS A 300 -16.88 10.62 33.30
N ALA A 301 -16.43 9.40 33.60
CA ALA A 301 -15.41 9.16 34.62
C ALA A 301 -14.01 9.59 34.18
N ALA A 302 -13.65 9.40 32.90
CA ALA A 302 -12.29 9.61 32.41
C ALA A 302 -12.22 10.17 30.98
N PRO A 303 -12.80 11.35 30.69
CA PRO A 303 -12.86 11.87 29.33
C PRO A 303 -11.45 12.13 28.75
N ARG A 304 -10.51 12.44 29.65
CA ARG A 304 -9.09 12.67 29.35
C ARG A 304 -8.32 11.43 28.86
N ARG A 305 -8.88 10.22 28.99
CA ARG A 305 -8.32 8.95 28.50
C ARG A 305 -8.92 8.50 27.17
N HIS A 306 -9.82 9.30 26.60
CA HIS A 306 -10.46 9.00 25.33
C HIS A 306 -9.63 9.54 24.17
N LEU A 307 -9.63 8.81 23.06
CA LEU A 307 -8.95 9.18 21.83
C LEU A 307 -9.82 8.90 20.62
N LEU A 308 -9.72 9.75 19.61
CA LEU A 308 -10.46 9.63 18.34
C LEU A 308 -9.67 10.22 17.17
N LEU A 309 -9.91 9.69 15.98
CA LEU A 309 -9.45 10.32 14.74
C LEU A 309 -10.16 11.66 14.53
N ALA A 310 -9.37 12.73 14.58
CA ALA A 310 -9.83 14.11 14.40
C ALA A 310 -9.19 14.77 13.18
N SER A 311 -8.73 13.96 12.22
CA SER A 311 -8.20 14.46 10.96
C SER A 311 -9.33 15.02 10.10
N THR A 312 -9.08 16.14 9.45
CA THR A 312 -10.01 16.82 8.54
C THR A 312 -9.39 16.93 7.15
N LEU A 313 -10.23 17.08 6.14
CA LEU A 313 -9.85 17.41 4.78
C LEU A 313 -10.13 18.88 4.48
N PRO A 314 -9.45 19.50 3.50
CA PRO A 314 -9.74 20.87 3.08
C PRO A 314 -11.20 21.12 2.68
N GLU A 315 -11.87 20.11 2.14
CA GLU A 315 -13.28 20.12 1.73
C GLU A 315 -14.28 19.91 2.88
N ASP A 316 -13.83 19.50 4.06
CA ASP A 316 -14.71 19.30 5.22
C ASP A 316 -15.17 20.65 5.78
N ARG A 317 -16.47 20.81 6.01
CA ARG A 317 -17.02 21.98 6.70
C ARG A 317 -16.92 21.80 8.21
N ASN A 318 -17.32 20.62 8.71
CA ASN A 318 -17.25 20.29 10.14
C ASN A 318 -17.22 18.77 10.35
N ALA A 319 -16.10 18.14 9.99
CA ALA A 319 -15.96 16.68 9.95
C ALA A 319 -16.42 15.95 11.22
N LEU A 320 -16.24 16.52 12.43
CA LEU A 320 -16.60 15.85 13.68
C LEU A 320 -17.89 16.37 14.33
N GLY A 321 -18.47 17.48 13.86
CA GLY A 321 -19.72 18.01 14.42
C GLY A 321 -19.74 18.10 15.96
N ALA A 322 -20.90 17.76 16.53
CA ALA A 322 -21.13 17.71 17.97
C ALA A 322 -20.23 16.70 18.70
N LEU A 323 -19.81 15.61 18.04
CA LEU A 323 -18.87 14.63 18.63
C LEU A 323 -17.51 15.28 18.89
N GLY A 324 -17.02 16.06 17.92
CA GLY A 324 -15.77 16.79 18.02
C GLY A 324 -15.80 17.83 19.13
N GLU A 325 -16.89 18.60 19.23
CA GLU A 325 -17.08 19.59 20.28
C GLU A 325 -17.08 18.97 21.67
N LEU A 326 -17.86 17.91 21.89
CA LEU A 326 -17.91 17.18 23.15
C LEU A 326 -16.53 16.62 23.53
N ALA A 327 -15.87 15.95 22.59
CA ALA A 327 -14.58 15.33 22.82
C ALA A 327 -13.50 16.39 23.12
N ALA A 328 -13.46 17.48 22.36
CA ALA A 328 -12.49 18.56 22.54
C ALA A 328 -12.66 19.27 23.89
N THR A 329 -13.88 19.67 24.24
CA THR A 329 -14.18 20.39 25.50
C THR A 329 -13.94 19.52 26.73
N SER A 330 -14.17 18.21 26.63
CA SER A 330 -13.89 17.24 27.70
C SER A 330 -12.40 16.85 27.77
N GLY A 331 -11.59 17.36 26.84
CA GLY A 331 -10.15 17.18 26.79
C GLY A 331 -9.70 15.86 26.17
N ALA A 332 -10.50 15.13 25.41
CA ALA A 332 -10.05 13.92 24.71
C ALA A 332 -8.81 14.18 23.83
N VAL A 333 -8.07 13.12 23.50
CA VAL A 333 -6.88 13.19 22.66
C VAL A 333 -7.28 13.08 21.19
N ALA A 334 -6.94 14.10 20.40
CA ALA A 334 -7.13 14.07 18.96
C ALA A 334 -5.97 13.34 18.26
N LEU A 335 -6.31 12.40 17.39
CA LEU A 335 -5.38 11.78 16.45
C LEU A 335 -5.46 12.53 15.12
N CYS A 336 -4.35 13.14 14.70
CA CYS A 336 -4.30 14.01 13.53
C CYS A 336 -3.30 13.46 12.51
N ALA A 337 -3.71 13.19 11.27
CA ALA A 337 -2.80 12.82 10.19
C ALA A 337 -1.87 13.97 9.78
N ASP A 338 -2.27 15.20 10.12
CA ASP A 338 -1.55 16.44 9.91
C ASP A 338 -1.90 17.39 11.08
N SER A 339 -0.91 18.08 11.64
CA SER A 339 -1.14 19.08 12.70
C SER A 339 -2.02 20.26 12.28
N ARG A 340 -2.07 20.58 10.97
CA ARG A 340 -2.93 21.63 10.41
C ARG A 340 -4.30 21.15 9.96
N SER A 341 -4.40 19.88 9.58
CA SER A 341 -5.66 19.26 9.16
C SER A 341 -6.28 18.48 10.33
N CYS A 342 -6.32 19.10 11.51
CA CYS A 342 -6.93 18.53 12.70
C CYS A 342 -8.10 19.39 13.14
N ALA A 343 -9.16 18.74 13.64
CA ALA A 343 -10.33 19.43 14.17
C ALA A 343 -9.92 20.42 15.27
N ARG A 344 -10.61 21.57 15.29
CA ARG A 344 -10.33 22.67 16.22
C ARG A 344 -10.74 22.29 17.65
N GLY A 345 -10.29 23.07 18.63
CA GLY A 345 -10.66 22.91 20.04
C GLY A 345 -9.87 21.87 20.83
N PHE A 346 -9.26 20.88 20.17
CA PHE A 346 -8.45 19.88 20.85
C PHE A 346 -7.14 20.47 21.39
N GLN A 347 -6.94 20.35 22.71
CA GLN A 347 -5.70 20.79 23.38
C GLN A 347 -4.61 19.71 23.36
N ARG A 348 -5.01 18.44 23.35
CA ARG A 348 -4.10 17.29 23.31
C ARG A 348 -4.18 16.61 21.97
N ARG A 349 -3.05 16.56 21.26
CA ARG A 349 -2.97 16.04 19.89
C ARG A 349 -1.80 15.09 19.76
N VAL A 350 -2.01 14.02 19.00
CA VAL A 350 -0.94 13.14 18.53
C VAL A 350 -0.97 13.18 17.00
N VAL A 351 0.16 13.58 16.41
CA VAL A 351 0.33 13.49 14.95
C VAL A 351 0.63 12.04 14.59
N ILE A 352 -0.27 11.44 13.83
CA ILE A 352 -0.20 10.06 13.34
C ILE A 352 0.22 10.07 11.86
N PRO A 353 0.86 9.00 11.36
CA PRO A 353 1.25 8.94 9.96
C PRO A 353 0.02 8.82 9.05
N PRO A 354 -0.05 9.55 7.92
CA PRO A 354 -1.07 9.30 6.91
C PRO A 354 -0.92 7.90 6.29
N LEU A 355 -1.93 7.46 5.54
CA LEU A 355 -1.84 6.22 4.77
C LEU A 355 -0.84 6.36 3.61
N PRO A 356 0.07 5.37 3.41
CA PRO A 356 0.94 5.34 2.24
C PRO A 356 0.10 5.24 0.96
N LEU A 357 0.71 5.55 -0.18
CA LEU A 357 0.09 5.25 -1.47
C LEU A 357 -0.16 3.73 -1.59
N PRO A 358 -1.32 3.27 -2.08
CA PRO A 358 -1.61 1.84 -2.09
C PRO A 358 -0.65 1.00 -2.94
N PRO A 359 -0.05 1.48 -4.05
CA PRO A 359 1.02 0.75 -4.72
C PRO A 359 2.25 0.47 -3.84
N LEU A 360 2.45 1.22 -2.76
CA LEU A 360 3.51 1.00 -1.75
C LEU A 360 3.01 0.17 -0.55
N ALA A 361 1.71 -0.08 -0.47
CA ALA A 361 1.06 -0.74 0.65
C ALA A 361 0.77 -2.23 0.40
N THR A 362 1.16 -2.78 -0.75
CA THR A 362 0.90 -4.20 -1.10
C THR A 362 1.89 -5.14 -0.43
N LEU A 363 1.45 -6.35 -0.06
CA LEU A 363 2.30 -7.38 0.56
C LEU A 363 3.52 -7.72 -0.31
N ALA A 364 3.35 -7.78 -1.63
CA ALA A 364 4.43 -8.05 -2.57
C ALA A 364 5.54 -7.01 -2.48
N VAL A 365 5.17 -5.72 -2.44
CA VAL A 365 6.14 -4.63 -2.26
C VAL A 365 6.82 -4.71 -0.91
N GLN A 366 6.11 -5.11 0.15
CA GLN A 366 6.74 -5.31 1.46
C GLN A 366 7.84 -6.38 1.43
N LEU A 367 7.54 -7.56 0.89
CA LEU A 367 8.47 -8.66 0.82
C LEU A 367 9.67 -8.32 -0.08
N GLN A 368 9.42 -7.62 -1.19
CA GLN A 368 10.46 -7.18 -2.10
C GLN A 368 11.41 -6.17 -1.41
N THR A 369 10.86 -5.12 -0.81
CA THR A 369 11.66 -4.08 -0.15
C THR A 369 12.44 -4.65 1.04
N ALA A 370 11.85 -5.53 1.85
CA ALA A 370 12.55 -6.23 2.90
C ALA A 370 13.75 -7.05 2.35
N ARG A 371 13.55 -7.83 1.28
CA ARG A 371 14.66 -8.57 0.64
C ARG A 371 15.75 -7.65 0.09
N GLN A 372 15.38 -6.53 -0.50
CA GLN A 372 16.33 -5.56 -1.08
C GLN A 372 17.16 -4.84 -0.02
N MET A 373 16.57 -4.50 1.12
CA MET A 373 17.29 -3.88 2.24
C MET A 373 18.28 -4.83 2.92
N CYS A 374 18.00 -6.13 2.87
CA CYS A 374 18.69 -7.17 3.63
C CYS A 374 19.63 -8.04 2.80
N GLY A 375 19.61 -7.91 1.48
CA GLY A 375 20.39 -8.76 0.57
C GLY A 375 21.80 -8.23 0.32
N ALA A 376 22.77 -9.14 0.20
CA ALA A 376 24.15 -8.85 -0.20
C ALA A 376 24.27 -8.17 -1.59
N ALA A 377 23.22 -8.23 -2.41
CA ALA A 377 23.13 -7.57 -3.72
C ALA A 377 23.01 -6.03 -3.65
N ALA A 378 22.90 -5.44 -2.46
CA ALA A 378 23.04 -3.98 -2.25
C ALA A 378 24.45 -3.45 -2.62
N ALA A 379 25.42 -4.35 -2.86
CA ALA A 379 26.83 -4.06 -3.09
C ALA A 379 27.26 -3.85 -4.55
N ARG A 380 26.41 -3.30 -5.43
CA ARG A 380 26.89 -2.67 -6.67
C ARG A 380 26.74 -1.16 -6.52
N ARG A 381 27.87 -0.44 -6.43
CA ARG A 381 27.95 1.04 -6.39
C ARG A 381 27.27 1.64 -7.62
N ARG A 382 25.96 1.83 -7.55
CA ARG A 382 25.25 2.79 -8.40
C ARG A 382 25.48 4.19 -7.81
N PRO A 383 25.43 5.25 -8.62
CA PRO A 383 25.35 6.61 -8.08
C PRO A 383 24.18 6.67 -7.10
N THR A 384 24.41 7.25 -5.92
CA THR A 384 23.38 7.44 -4.91
C THR A 384 22.21 8.20 -5.53
N SER A 385 21.04 7.57 -5.54
CA SER A 385 19.86 8.10 -6.20
C SER A 385 18.98 8.86 -5.21
N LEU A 386 18.58 10.07 -5.59
CA LEU A 386 17.75 10.98 -4.79
C LEU A 386 16.40 11.17 -5.47
N PHE A 387 15.29 11.08 -4.73
CA PHE A 387 13.96 11.26 -5.28
C PHE A 387 13.16 12.34 -4.57
N PHE A 388 12.49 13.17 -5.37
CA PHE A 388 11.41 14.02 -4.91
C PHE A 388 10.34 14.13 -6.01
N ARG A 389 9.08 13.96 -5.61
CA ARG A 389 7.94 14.37 -6.41
C ARG A 389 6.84 14.93 -5.53
N GLY A 390 6.38 16.14 -5.85
CA GLY A 390 5.32 16.78 -5.07
C GLY A 390 4.93 18.15 -5.60
N LEU A 391 3.87 18.70 -5.02
CA LEU A 391 3.37 20.05 -5.32
C LEU A 391 4.26 21.14 -4.70
N HIS A 392 4.18 22.34 -5.27
CA HIS A 392 4.57 23.53 -4.52
C HIS A 392 3.61 23.77 -3.36
N ALA A 393 4.10 24.47 -2.34
CA ALA A 393 3.28 24.95 -1.25
C ALA A 393 2.47 26.18 -1.68
N LYS A 394 1.51 26.60 -0.87
CA LYS A 394 0.75 27.85 -1.03
C LYS A 394 1.45 29.04 -0.37
N SER A 395 2.06 28.89 0.80
CA SER A 395 2.73 29.96 1.53
C SER A 395 4.08 30.32 0.90
N HIS A 396 4.41 31.61 0.92
CA HIS A 396 5.65 32.15 0.36
C HIS A 396 6.89 31.39 0.87
N GLU A 397 7.07 31.27 2.19
CA GLU A 397 8.23 30.58 2.78
C GLU A 397 8.38 29.12 2.33
N ALA A 398 7.27 28.38 2.25
CA ALA A 398 7.30 26.99 1.85
C ALA A 398 7.48 26.83 0.33
N GLN A 399 6.99 27.79 -0.45
CA GLN A 399 7.26 27.87 -1.89
C GLN A 399 8.76 28.07 -2.15
N GLU A 400 9.39 29.02 -1.46
CA GLU A 400 10.82 29.28 -1.58
C GLU A 400 11.69 28.07 -1.20
N LEU A 401 11.34 27.39 -0.11
CA LEU A 401 12.04 26.18 0.33
C LEU A 401 11.94 25.06 -0.70
N ARG A 402 10.73 24.80 -1.22
CA ARG A 402 10.50 23.74 -2.22
C ARG A 402 11.07 24.08 -3.58
N ALA A 403 11.10 25.35 -3.98
CA ALA A 403 11.69 25.77 -5.24
C ALA A 403 13.16 25.34 -5.35
N ARG A 404 13.92 25.42 -4.25
CA ARG A 404 15.33 25.01 -4.18
C ARG A 404 15.59 23.55 -4.49
N LEU A 405 14.58 22.67 -4.38
CA LEU A 405 14.70 21.26 -4.76
C LEU A 405 15.09 21.12 -6.22
N TRP A 406 14.71 22.09 -7.06
CA TRP A 406 15.03 22.11 -8.47
C TRP A 406 16.54 22.04 -8.75
N THR A 407 17.34 22.69 -7.91
CA THR A 407 18.81 22.68 -8.02
C THR A 407 19.39 21.28 -7.82
N LEU A 408 18.73 20.42 -7.04
CA LEU A 408 19.23 19.08 -6.72
C LEU A 408 19.28 18.17 -7.96
N ARG A 409 18.63 18.55 -9.06
CA ARG A 409 18.74 17.83 -10.35
C ARG A 409 20.17 17.78 -10.90
N GLN A 410 21.05 18.67 -10.44
CA GLN A 410 22.46 18.63 -10.80
C GLN A 410 23.23 17.50 -10.11
N LEU A 411 22.65 16.88 -9.08
CA LEU A 411 23.25 15.75 -8.39
C LEU A 411 23.11 14.47 -9.23
N PRO A 412 24.16 13.62 -9.32
CA PRO A 412 24.10 12.38 -10.06
C PRO A 412 22.95 11.48 -9.59
N GLY A 413 22.10 11.03 -10.51
CA GLY A 413 20.98 10.13 -10.18
C GLY A 413 19.78 10.80 -9.49
N ALA A 414 19.75 12.12 -9.37
CA ALA A 414 18.62 12.84 -8.77
C ALA A 414 17.39 12.90 -9.71
N ALA A 415 16.27 12.40 -9.21
CA ALA A 415 14.95 12.43 -9.82
C ALA A 415 14.04 13.40 -9.06
N VAL A 416 14.21 14.70 -9.33
CA VAL A 416 13.35 15.76 -8.77
C VAL A 416 12.35 16.24 -9.82
N LYS A 417 11.06 16.14 -9.51
CA LYS A 417 9.97 16.65 -10.36
C LYS A 417 8.90 17.37 -9.54
N PHE A 418 8.45 18.52 -10.00
CA PHE A 418 7.25 19.14 -9.45
C PHE A 418 6.00 18.59 -10.12
N THR A 419 4.97 18.38 -9.31
CA THR A 419 3.67 17.91 -9.77
C THR A 419 2.83 19.11 -10.24
N ARG A 420 2.11 18.96 -11.35
CA ARG A 420 1.09 19.92 -11.80
C ARG A 420 -0.12 19.84 -10.87
N GLY A 421 -0.71 20.99 -10.55
CA GLY A 421 -2.00 21.05 -9.89
C GLY A 421 -1.94 21.40 -8.43
N GLY A 422 -2.16 22.67 -8.15
CA GLY A 422 -2.43 23.21 -6.84
C GLY A 422 -3.16 24.53 -7.04
N SER A 423 -3.96 24.95 -6.06
CA SER A 423 -4.70 26.22 -6.13
C SER A 423 -3.80 27.45 -5.97
N ALA A 424 -2.48 27.28 -5.83
CA ALA A 424 -1.54 28.39 -5.67
C ALA A 424 -0.72 28.57 -6.95
N SER A 425 -0.90 29.72 -7.58
CA SER A 425 0.10 30.28 -8.48
C SER A 425 1.43 30.42 -7.73
N LEU A 426 2.54 30.08 -8.39
CA LEU A 426 3.85 30.42 -7.87
C LEU A 426 3.95 31.94 -7.68
N GLU A 427 4.44 32.35 -6.51
CA GLU A 427 4.74 33.75 -6.25
C GLU A 427 5.71 34.30 -7.31
N PRO A 428 5.56 35.57 -7.74
CA PRO A 428 6.37 36.12 -8.83
C PRO A 428 7.88 35.94 -8.63
N ASP A 429 8.37 36.16 -7.40
CA ASP A 429 9.78 35.99 -7.07
C ASP A 429 10.25 34.55 -7.12
N THR A 430 9.46 33.64 -6.54
CA THR A 430 9.75 32.19 -6.60
C THR A 430 9.79 31.71 -8.05
N ARG A 431 8.85 32.18 -8.88
CA ARG A 431 8.79 31.85 -10.30
C ARG A 431 9.99 32.41 -11.05
N ARG A 432 10.34 33.69 -10.85
CA ARG A 432 11.53 34.33 -11.46
C ARG A 432 12.79 33.55 -11.13
N TRP A 433 12.97 33.20 -9.85
CA TRP A 433 14.10 32.41 -9.40
C TRP A 433 14.13 31.03 -10.05
N LEU A 434 13.01 30.29 -10.09
CA LEU A 434 12.93 28.98 -10.74
C LEU A 434 13.30 29.05 -12.23
N VAL A 435 12.78 30.04 -12.95
CA VAL A 435 13.10 30.27 -14.36
C VAL A 435 14.61 30.54 -14.55
N ALA A 436 15.22 31.33 -13.66
CA ALA A 436 16.66 31.54 -13.67
C ALA A 436 17.47 30.25 -13.43
N GLN A 437 16.90 29.26 -12.72
CA GLN A 437 17.45 27.92 -12.55
C GLN A 437 17.05 26.94 -13.68
N GLY A 438 16.57 27.45 -14.82
CA GLY A 438 16.19 26.64 -15.98
C GLY A 438 14.87 25.88 -15.84
N TRP A 439 14.02 26.24 -14.87
CA TRP A 439 12.67 25.69 -14.79
C TRP A 439 11.75 26.34 -15.84
N SER A 440 10.90 25.53 -16.46
CA SER A 440 9.83 25.99 -17.35
C SER A 440 8.48 25.44 -16.91
N GLY A 441 7.38 26.11 -17.23
CA GLY A 441 6.03 25.63 -16.86
C GLY A 441 5.73 24.20 -17.35
N GLY A 442 6.31 23.78 -18.49
CA GLY A 442 6.21 22.41 -19.00
C GLY A 442 6.96 21.36 -18.18
N SER A 443 7.86 21.78 -17.30
CA SER A 443 8.67 20.89 -16.44
C SER A 443 7.87 20.22 -15.34
N ALA A 444 6.73 20.81 -14.95
CA ALA A 444 5.81 20.16 -14.02
C ALA A 444 5.14 18.97 -14.71
N VAL A 445 4.94 17.86 -13.98
CA VAL A 445 4.33 16.63 -14.50
C VAL A 445 3.01 16.33 -13.78
N PRO A 446 2.01 15.71 -14.44
CA PRO A 446 0.85 15.20 -13.70
C PRO A 446 1.29 14.20 -12.62
N PHE A 447 0.53 14.14 -11.53
CA PHE A 447 0.71 13.09 -10.54
C PHE A 447 0.29 11.75 -11.15
N ASN A 448 1.00 10.70 -10.76
CA ASN A 448 0.64 9.33 -11.09
C ASN A 448 1.19 8.47 -9.96
N ALA A 449 0.29 7.79 -9.23
CA ALA A 449 0.63 7.07 -8.01
C ALA A 449 1.62 5.92 -8.28
N TYR A 450 1.49 5.21 -9.39
CA TYR A 450 2.38 4.11 -9.77
C TYR A 450 3.77 4.60 -10.18
N ALA A 451 3.85 5.64 -11.00
CA ALA A 451 5.12 6.24 -11.42
C ALA A 451 5.85 6.88 -10.23
N TYR A 452 5.11 7.47 -9.30
CA TYR A 452 5.64 7.95 -8.01
C TYR A 452 6.21 6.77 -7.20
N ALA A 453 5.39 5.74 -6.96
CA ALA A 453 5.78 4.58 -6.15
C ALA A 453 7.02 3.88 -6.70
N ARG A 454 7.07 3.67 -8.02
CA ARG A 454 8.22 3.03 -8.68
C ARG A 454 9.50 3.85 -8.54
N ALA A 455 9.41 5.17 -8.66
CA ALA A 455 10.56 6.05 -8.48
C ALA A 455 11.07 5.99 -7.03
N ALA A 456 10.17 6.03 -6.05
CA ALA A 456 10.53 5.86 -4.64
C ALA A 456 11.19 4.48 -4.37
N LEU A 457 10.62 3.39 -4.89
CA LEU A 457 11.15 2.02 -4.74
C LEU A 457 12.53 1.80 -5.37
N ARG A 458 12.94 2.66 -6.30
CA ARG A 458 14.23 2.57 -7.00
C ARG A 458 15.28 3.54 -6.45
N SER A 459 14.90 4.37 -5.50
CA SER A 459 15.76 5.44 -4.98
C SER A 459 16.39 5.06 -3.64
N ASP A 460 17.59 5.56 -3.40
CA ASP A 460 18.28 5.36 -2.13
C ASP A 460 17.75 6.32 -1.06
N PHE A 461 17.56 7.59 -1.46
CA PHE A 461 17.10 8.66 -0.59
C PHE A 461 15.84 9.35 -1.14
N CYS A 462 14.89 9.65 -0.27
CA CYS A 462 13.66 10.35 -0.61
C CYS A 462 13.61 11.66 0.17
N VAL A 463 13.54 12.79 -0.53
CA VAL A 463 13.57 14.11 0.09
C VAL A 463 12.25 14.37 0.81
N VAL A 464 12.31 14.48 2.12
CA VAL A 464 11.21 14.89 2.98
C VAL A 464 11.41 16.35 3.34
N VAL A 465 10.51 17.20 2.87
CA VAL A 465 10.59 18.66 3.06
C VAL A 465 9.20 19.21 3.35
N ARG A 466 9.12 20.10 4.33
CA ARG A 466 7.87 20.71 4.75
C ARG A 466 7.14 21.39 3.59
N GLY A 467 5.81 21.36 3.66
CA GLY A 467 4.93 22.06 2.73
C GLY A 467 4.44 23.34 3.37
N ASP A 468 3.19 23.70 3.09
CA ASP A 468 2.50 24.75 3.83
C ASP A 468 2.59 24.48 5.32
N GLY A 469 2.20 23.26 5.72
CA GLY A 469 2.39 22.71 7.05
C GLY A 469 3.84 22.38 7.37
N GLN A 470 4.15 22.42 8.66
CA GLN A 470 5.44 21.97 9.18
C GLN A 470 5.59 20.43 9.09
N ASN A 471 4.56 19.67 8.71
CA ASN A 471 4.64 18.20 8.71
C ASN A 471 5.45 17.65 7.53
N ALA A 472 6.16 16.56 7.81
CA ALA A 472 6.85 15.73 6.82
C ALA A 472 5.92 15.15 5.74
N GLY A 473 4.61 15.12 6.03
CA GLY A 473 3.56 14.76 5.10
C GLY A 473 3.60 13.30 4.62
N ARG A 474 2.89 13.04 3.52
CA ARG A 474 2.83 11.73 2.86
C ARG A 474 4.21 11.23 2.42
N MET A 475 5.11 12.13 2.01
CA MET A 475 6.43 11.77 1.48
C MET A 475 7.25 10.93 2.47
N LEU A 476 7.20 11.23 3.76
CA LEU A 476 7.88 10.42 4.78
C LEU A 476 7.34 8.99 4.82
N VAL A 477 6.01 8.85 4.86
CA VAL A 477 5.34 7.55 4.95
C VAL A 477 5.60 6.72 3.70
N ASP A 478 5.51 7.35 2.52
CA ASP A 478 5.79 6.71 1.25
C ASP A 478 7.26 6.30 1.13
N ALA A 479 8.20 7.13 1.60
CA ALA A 479 9.62 6.79 1.65
C ALA A 479 9.87 5.55 2.54
N VAL A 480 9.28 5.53 3.73
CA VAL A 480 9.35 4.40 4.67
C VAL A 480 8.70 3.14 4.07
N ALA A 481 7.56 3.27 3.39
CA ALA A 481 6.87 2.16 2.73
C ALA A 481 7.69 1.59 1.55
N ALA A 482 8.32 2.47 0.78
CA ALA A 482 9.15 2.14 -0.37
C ALA A 482 10.55 1.63 0.00
N GLY A 483 10.97 1.86 1.24
CA GLY A 483 12.34 1.56 1.66
C GLY A 483 13.41 2.54 1.20
N CYS A 484 12.97 3.72 0.85
CA CYS A 484 13.78 4.85 0.46
C CYS A 484 14.13 5.64 1.73
N VAL A 485 15.42 5.83 2.04
CA VAL A 485 15.84 6.48 3.29
C VAL A 485 15.38 7.95 3.27
N PRO A 486 14.59 8.40 4.27
CA PRO A 486 14.15 9.79 4.31
C PRO A 486 15.33 10.75 4.51
N LEU A 487 15.52 11.67 3.57
CA LEU A 487 16.40 12.82 3.70
C LEU A 487 15.55 14.02 4.11
N VAL A 488 15.54 14.34 5.40
CA VAL A 488 14.66 15.33 6.02
C VAL A 488 15.32 16.70 5.98
N ILE A 489 14.79 17.58 5.15
CA ILE A 489 15.20 18.98 5.08
C ILE A 489 14.40 19.78 6.11
N GLY A 490 15.13 20.31 7.08
CA GLY A 490 14.67 21.27 8.06
C GLY A 490 14.27 20.68 9.42
N ASP A 491 14.78 21.34 10.45
CA ASP A 491 14.53 21.12 11.88
C ASP A 491 13.06 21.33 12.27
N LYS A 492 12.41 22.28 11.60
CA LYS A 492 10.97 22.59 11.74
C LYS A 492 10.05 21.50 11.18
N THR A 493 10.58 20.47 10.51
CA THR A 493 9.75 19.38 9.99
C THR A 493 9.20 18.51 11.14
N VAL A 494 7.89 18.58 11.38
CA VAL A 494 7.16 17.75 12.35
C VAL A 494 7.03 16.34 11.79
N LEU A 495 7.58 15.38 12.53
CA LEU A 495 7.55 13.96 12.20
C LEU A 495 6.49 13.23 13.06
N PRO A 496 5.73 12.28 12.50
CA PRO A 496 4.74 11.51 13.26
C PRO A 496 5.34 10.85 14.51
N PHE A 497 4.59 10.84 15.60
CA PHE A 497 5.05 10.31 16.89
C PHE A 497 6.37 10.91 17.42
N ARG A 498 6.90 12.00 16.86
CA ARG A 498 8.14 12.61 17.37
C ARG A 498 7.90 13.30 18.73
N LYS A 499 8.80 13.06 19.68
CA LYS A 499 8.98 13.89 20.87
C LYS A 499 10.42 14.41 20.90
N ARG A 500 10.64 15.56 21.55
CA ARG A 500 11.96 16.20 21.67
C ARG A 500 13.00 15.26 22.29
N GLN A 501 12.56 14.38 23.21
CA GLN A 501 13.33 13.27 23.78
C GLN A 501 12.40 12.08 24.09
N GLY A 502 12.88 10.83 23.97
CA GLY A 502 12.16 9.63 24.39
C GLY A 502 10.91 9.24 23.57
N GLY A 503 10.78 9.78 22.35
CA GLY A 503 9.69 9.43 21.44
C GLY A 503 9.73 7.94 21.03
N PRO A 504 8.58 7.34 20.67
CA PRO A 504 8.49 5.92 20.35
C PRO A 504 9.11 5.53 19.00
N LEU A 505 9.74 6.46 18.26
CA LEU A 505 10.46 6.18 17.02
C LEU A 505 11.84 6.86 17.00
N PRO A 506 12.94 6.12 16.76
CA PRO A 506 14.27 6.70 16.71
C PRO A 506 14.59 7.23 15.31
N TYR A 507 14.02 8.37 14.93
CA TYR A 507 14.18 8.95 13.59
C TYR A 507 15.64 9.15 13.17
N ALA A 508 16.54 9.48 14.11
CA ALA A 508 17.97 9.63 13.83
C ALA A 508 18.63 8.34 13.30
N ASP A 509 18.08 7.17 13.62
CA ASP A 509 18.65 5.87 13.23
C ASP A 509 18.35 5.51 11.77
N PHE A 510 17.30 6.10 11.17
CA PHE A 510 16.83 5.73 9.83
C PHE A 510 16.56 6.91 8.90
N THR A 511 16.93 8.13 9.30
CA THR A 511 16.81 9.34 8.46
C THR A 511 18.14 10.07 8.37
N VAL A 512 18.28 10.88 7.33
CA VAL A 512 19.38 11.84 7.18
C VAL A 512 18.81 13.24 7.34
N GLY A 513 19.29 13.97 8.34
CA GLY A 513 18.90 15.37 8.56
C GLY A 513 19.72 16.33 7.70
N VAL A 514 19.06 17.36 7.16
CA VAL A 514 19.69 18.48 6.46
C VAL A 514 19.21 19.77 7.11
N ASP A 515 20.14 20.64 7.49
CA ASP A 515 19.83 21.94 8.09
C ASP A 515 19.06 22.84 7.09
N GLU A 516 17.97 23.46 7.54
CA GLU A 516 17.13 24.27 6.65
C GLU A 516 17.84 25.53 6.19
N LEU A 517 18.57 26.20 7.08
CA LEU A 517 19.22 27.48 6.79
C LEU A 517 20.40 27.27 5.83
N GLU A 518 21.20 26.23 6.06
CA GLU A 518 22.28 25.86 5.17
C GLU A 518 21.74 25.45 3.79
N TYR A 519 20.70 24.62 3.75
CA TYR A 519 20.03 24.24 2.50
C TYR A 519 19.45 25.45 1.75
N MET A 520 18.89 26.43 2.47
CA MET A 520 18.36 27.65 1.84
C MET A 520 19.43 28.49 1.18
N ARG A 521 20.69 28.42 1.65
CA ARG A 521 21.86 29.11 1.09
C ARG A 521 22.55 28.30 -0.01
N TYR A 522 22.77 27.01 0.21
CA TYR A 522 23.59 26.13 -0.65
C TYR A 522 22.92 24.78 -0.90
N PRO A 523 21.74 24.73 -1.55
CA PRO A 523 20.88 23.55 -1.55
C PRO A 523 21.54 22.28 -2.07
N ALA A 524 22.19 22.35 -3.23
CA ALA A 524 22.83 21.19 -3.82
C ALA A 524 24.10 20.76 -3.10
N GLU A 525 24.89 21.71 -2.58
CA GLU A 525 26.14 21.41 -1.87
C GLU A 525 25.87 20.75 -0.51
N THR A 526 24.95 21.32 0.26
CA THR A 526 24.53 20.76 1.55
C THR A 526 23.92 19.37 1.38
N VAL A 527 23.07 19.15 0.37
CA VAL A 527 22.50 17.81 0.10
C VAL A 527 23.57 16.84 -0.40
N ARG A 528 24.48 17.26 -1.29
CA ARG A 528 25.59 16.42 -1.76
C ARG A 528 26.43 15.91 -0.58
N LYS A 529 26.84 16.83 0.32
CA LYS A 529 27.58 16.49 1.53
C LYS A 529 26.83 15.49 2.39
N ALA A 530 25.54 15.73 2.64
CA ALA A 530 24.70 14.81 3.43
C ALA A 530 24.60 13.41 2.80
N LEU A 531 24.50 13.32 1.47
CA LEU A 531 24.50 12.05 0.74
C LEU A 531 25.84 11.32 0.81
N GLU A 532 26.96 12.05 0.68
CA GLU A 532 28.31 11.48 0.79
C GLU A 532 28.58 10.92 2.20
N GLU A 533 28.14 11.61 3.25
CA GLU A 533 28.24 11.16 4.64
C GLU A 533 27.29 9.99 4.97
N ALA A 534 26.15 9.91 4.28
CA ALA A 534 25.16 8.85 4.48
C ALA A 534 25.45 7.59 3.64
N ALA A 535 26.09 7.71 2.49
CA ALA A 535 26.31 6.60 1.56
C ALA A 535 27.03 5.40 2.19
N PRO A 536 28.11 5.56 3.00
CA PRO A 536 28.75 4.43 3.69
C PRO A 536 27.84 3.77 4.74
N ARG A 537 26.85 4.50 5.26
CA ARG A 537 25.92 4.06 6.30
C ARG A 537 24.57 3.59 5.75
N LEU A 538 24.40 3.59 4.43
CA LEU A 538 23.12 3.28 3.77
C LEU A 538 22.58 1.88 4.15
N PRO A 539 23.40 0.81 4.26
CA PRO A 539 22.91 -0.48 4.72
C PRO A 539 22.34 -0.43 6.16
N GLN A 540 23.03 0.26 7.08
CA GLN A 540 22.56 0.42 8.46
C GLN A 540 21.26 1.24 8.51
N LEU A 541 21.20 2.35 7.76
CA LEU A 541 20.01 3.20 7.66
C LEU A 541 18.80 2.41 7.13
N ARG A 542 19.00 1.56 6.10
CA ARG A 542 17.94 0.70 5.54
C ARG A 542 17.48 -0.38 6.52
N ALA A 543 18.39 -1.00 7.27
CA ALA A 543 18.03 -1.97 8.30
C ALA A 543 17.19 -1.32 9.42
N ALA A 544 17.60 -0.13 9.88
CA ALA A 544 16.84 0.65 10.85
C ALA A 544 15.48 1.11 10.29
N LEU A 545 15.44 1.52 9.01
CA LEU A 545 14.21 1.90 8.31
C LEU A 545 13.21 0.75 8.26
N LEU A 546 13.68 -0.49 8.01
CA LEU A 546 12.82 -1.67 7.99
C LEU A 546 12.15 -1.90 9.36
N ALA A 547 12.92 -1.76 10.45
CA ALA A 547 12.38 -1.86 11.80
C ALA A 547 11.42 -0.71 12.14
N ALA A 548 11.73 0.51 11.70
CA ALA A 548 10.87 1.68 11.88
C ALA A 548 9.57 1.58 11.07
N ARG A 549 9.63 0.96 9.89
CA ARG A 549 8.49 0.78 8.99
C ARG A 549 7.35 0.00 9.65
N GLU A 550 7.65 -1.08 10.35
CA GLU A 550 6.64 -1.85 11.10
C GLU A 550 6.01 -1.02 12.21
N ARG A 551 6.75 -0.07 12.80
CA ARG A 551 6.30 0.77 13.91
C ARG A 551 5.59 2.04 13.45
N LEU A 552 5.80 2.48 12.21
CA LEU A 552 5.21 3.69 11.65
C LEU A 552 3.90 3.38 10.92
N LEU A 553 3.84 2.31 10.13
CA LEU A 553 2.67 2.05 9.29
C LEU A 553 1.55 1.36 10.09
N LEU A 554 0.30 1.82 9.92
CA LEU A 554 -0.88 1.24 10.59
C LEU A 554 -1.28 -0.13 10.02
N GLY A 555 -0.81 -0.46 8.82
CA GLY A 555 -1.02 -1.74 8.15
C GLY A 555 -0.83 -1.65 6.65
N TYR A 556 -1.01 -2.79 5.98
CA TYR A 556 -0.76 -3.00 4.56
C TYR A 556 -1.91 -3.80 3.97
N GLY A 557 -2.30 -3.49 2.74
CA GLY A 557 -3.38 -4.17 2.04
C GLY A 557 -4.03 -3.31 0.96
N ASP A 558 -4.70 -3.98 0.02
CA ASP A 558 -5.39 -3.33 -1.11
C ASP A 558 -6.74 -2.73 -0.69
N ALA A 559 -7.24 -3.06 0.51
CA ALA A 559 -8.50 -2.57 1.09
C ALA A 559 -8.47 -2.64 2.63
N PRO A 560 -9.19 -1.75 3.35
CA PRO A 560 -9.21 -1.74 4.82
C PRO A 560 -10.02 -2.91 5.38
N LEU A 561 -11.03 -3.36 4.63
CA LEU A 561 -12.05 -4.29 5.10
C LEU A 561 -11.77 -5.76 4.71
N ARG A 562 -10.66 -6.03 4.01
CA ARG A 562 -10.25 -7.41 3.73
C ARG A 562 -9.37 -7.93 4.87
N TYR A 563 -9.82 -9.03 5.47
CA TYR A 563 -9.18 -9.72 6.59
C TYR A 563 -7.79 -10.26 6.21
N ASN A 564 -6.76 -9.41 6.23
CA ASN A 564 -5.35 -9.78 6.41
C ASN A 564 -4.45 -8.53 6.40
N MET A 565 -4.70 -7.57 7.31
CA MET A 565 -3.74 -6.50 7.53
C MET A 565 -2.50 -7.09 8.22
N SER A 566 -1.49 -7.42 7.42
CA SER A 566 -0.27 -8.07 7.90
C SER A 566 0.58 -7.11 8.76
N LEU A 567 0.92 -7.56 9.97
CA LEU A 567 2.15 -7.33 10.76
C LEU A 567 2.56 -5.90 11.16
N ALA A 568 1.84 -4.85 10.74
CA ALA A 568 2.24 -3.51 11.11
C ALA A 568 1.83 -3.17 12.56
N ARG A 569 2.82 -2.85 13.39
CA ARG A 569 2.70 -2.45 14.80
C ARG A 569 2.53 -0.94 14.97
N GLY A 570 2.06 -0.22 13.94
CA GLY A 570 1.76 1.20 14.01
C GLY A 570 0.71 1.52 15.08
N ALA A 571 -0.26 0.62 15.28
CA ALA A 571 -1.25 0.72 16.34
C ALA A 571 -0.61 0.65 17.75
N ASP A 572 0.39 -0.22 17.97
CA ASP A 572 1.13 -0.24 19.23
C ASP A 572 1.84 1.10 19.50
N THR A 573 2.51 1.64 18.48
CA THR A 573 3.23 2.93 18.56
C THR A 573 2.27 4.07 18.87
N LEU A 574 1.10 4.07 18.23
CA LEU A 574 0.02 5.00 18.50
C LEU A 574 -0.42 4.96 19.96
N LEU A 575 -0.79 3.77 20.47
CA LEU A 575 -1.27 3.61 21.84
C LEU A 575 -0.22 4.02 22.86
N ARG A 576 1.06 3.71 22.61
CA ARG A 576 2.18 4.19 23.44
C ARG A 576 2.34 5.70 23.38
N ALA A 577 2.27 6.31 22.21
CA ALA A 577 2.38 7.76 22.06
C ALA A 577 1.28 8.50 22.84
N VAL A 578 0.05 7.98 22.78
CA VAL A 578 -1.09 8.50 23.55
C VAL A 578 -0.90 8.26 25.05
N GLY A 579 -0.49 7.06 25.46
CA GLY A 579 -0.19 6.75 26.85
C GLY A 579 0.89 7.67 27.44
N GLN A 580 1.98 7.91 26.70
CA GLN A 580 3.03 8.85 27.09
C GLN A 580 2.59 10.32 27.08
N LEU A 581 1.57 10.68 26.29
CA LEU A 581 0.99 12.04 26.31
C LEU A 581 0.14 12.24 27.58
N ILE A 582 -0.59 11.21 28.00
CA ILE A 582 -1.47 11.26 29.17
C ILE A 582 -0.69 11.09 30.47
N CYS A 583 0.27 10.17 30.50
CA CYS A 583 1.04 9.82 31.70
C CYS A 583 2.51 9.53 31.31
N PRO A 584 3.38 10.55 31.28
CA PRO A 584 4.79 10.35 30.95
C PRO A 584 5.51 9.36 31.88
N ARG A 585 5.13 9.32 33.16
CA ARG A 585 5.77 8.48 34.20
C ARG A 585 5.45 6.99 34.06
N ASN A 586 4.22 6.64 33.68
CA ASN A 586 3.78 5.25 33.50
C ASN A 586 2.79 5.13 32.34
N PRO A 587 3.29 5.16 31.09
CA PRO A 587 2.45 5.25 29.91
C PRO A 587 1.61 4.00 29.65
N ALA A 588 1.94 2.84 30.25
CA ALA A 588 1.29 1.55 29.99
C ALA A 588 0.06 1.29 30.90
N SER A 589 0.18 1.55 32.20
CA SER A 589 -0.91 1.31 33.16
C SER A 589 -1.75 2.55 33.42
N LEU A 590 -1.17 3.75 33.27
CA LEU A 590 -1.76 5.06 33.60
C LEU A 590 -2.25 5.21 35.05
N SER A 591 -2.20 4.15 35.86
CA SER A 591 -2.67 4.04 37.25
C SER A 591 -2.02 5.05 38.19
N SER A 592 -0.73 5.31 38.02
CA SER A 592 0.02 6.29 38.81
C SER A 592 -0.26 7.75 38.44
N CYS A 593 -1.01 8.01 37.36
CA CYS A 593 -1.41 9.34 36.92
C CYS A 593 -2.90 9.61 37.19
N ILE A 594 -3.57 8.69 37.89
CA ILE A 594 -4.94 8.85 38.38
C ILE A 594 -4.87 9.67 39.68
N GLY A 595 -4.73 10.99 39.59
CA GLY A 595 -4.71 11.86 40.78
C GLY A 595 -4.15 13.29 40.63
N GLU A 596 -3.36 13.62 39.61
CA GLU A 596 -2.79 14.98 39.43
C GLU A 596 -3.77 15.98 38.78
N GLN A 597 -5.00 16.05 39.29
CA GLN A 597 -6.02 17.01 38.87
C GLN A 597 -6.66 17.70 40.09
N ALA A 598 -5.85 18.40 40.89
CA ALA A 598 -6.27 19.55 41.69
C ALA A 598 -5.01 20.19 42.31
N GLY A 599 -4.48 21.26 41.71
CA GLY A 599 -3.44 22.07 42.36
C GLY A 599 -2.33 22.56 41.44
N THR A 600 -2.37 23.86 41.17
CA THR A 600 -1.24 24.77 40.90
C THR A 600 -0.30 24.50 39.72
N GLY A 601 -0.44 25.38 38.72
CA GLY A 601 0.61 25.92 37.85
C GLY A 601 1.93 25.17 37.74
N ALA A 602 2.11 24.47 36.62
CA ALA A 602 3.43 24.19 36.07
C ALA A 602 3.53 24.81 34.69
N THR A 603 4.10 26.02 34.67
CA THR A 603 4.64 26.71 33.49
C THR A 603 5.65 25.80 32.79
N VAL A 604 5.52 25.55 31.48
CA VAL A 604 6.65 25.06 30.67
C VAL A 604 6.66 25.67 29.27
N PHE A 605 7.60 26.61 29.12
CA PHE A 605 8.49 26.99 28.01
C PHE A 605 8.26 26.51 26.56
N PHE A 606 8.44 27.48 25.66
CA PHE A 606 8.46 27.44 24.19
C PHE A 606 9.31 26.32 23.57
#